data_AF-A0A7K3ZJZ0-F1
#
_entry.id   AF-A0A7K3ZJZ0-F1
#
_cell.length_a   1.000
_cell.length_b   1.000
_cell.length_c   1.000
_cell.angle_alpha   90.00
_cell.angle_beta   90.00
_cell.angle_gamma   90.00
#
_symmetry.space_group_name_H-M   'P 1'
#
loop_
_entity.id
_entity.type
_entity.pdbx_description
1 polymer ?
#
loop_
_entity_poly.entity_id
_entity_poly.type
_entity_poly.pdbx_seq_one_letter_code
_entity_poly.pdbx_strand_id
1 'polypeptide(L)'
;MILRHLRPAEWGLVAVSVALVFAQVYLDLSIPDYMSAITTIITTGGTVEMVLEEGLGMLACAFGSLAASVATGLMAARVAASLSRRLREMEFERVQSFSPDQIDGFSTASLITRSTNDITQIQMAVAMGLQVIVKAPILAVWAILKISDKSWQWSASTAVAVLALMVVIGVVMYFVVPRFRRIQWLTDNVNRVTRENLTGIRVVRAYNAEEYQERKFDAANNELTDNNLSANRAMSVMMPAMTSVMSLLSLSVYWIGAYLISSAGDPAS
;
A
#
# COMPACT_ATOMS: atom_id res chain seq x y z
N MET A 1 -14.26 -16.32 10.11
CA MET A 1 -13.42 -15.16 9.74
C MET A 1 -12.46 -14.89 10.90
N ILE A 2 -11.15 -14.93 10.68
CA ILE A 2 -10.08 -14.99 11.70
C ILE A 2 -10.20 -13.95 12.83
N LEU A 3 -10.78 -12.77 12.52
CA LEU A 3 -11.04 -11.68 13.47
C LEU A 3 -12.00 -12.03 14.62
N ARG A 4 -12.77 -13.12 14.54
CA ARG A 4 -13.62 -13.58 15.64
C ARG A 4 -12.82 -14.00 16.88
N HIS A 5 -11.53 -14.27 16.73
CA HIS A 5 -10.66 -14.62 17.85
C HIS A 5 -10.16 -13.40 18.62
N LEU A 6 -10.54 -12.17 18.25
CA LEU A 6 -10.22 -10.97 19.01
C LEU A 6 -11.06 -10.90 20.29
N ARG A 7 -10.40 -10.59 21.41
CA ARG A 7 -11.07 -10.36 22.71
C ARG A 7 -11.77 -9.00 22.74
N PRO A 8 -12.74 -8.80 23.64
CA PRO A 8 -13.41 -7.50 23.83
C PRO A 8 -12.44 -6.34 24.07
N ALA A 9 -11.37 -6.56 24.84
CA ALA A 9 -10.33 -5.55 25.06
C ALA A 9 -9.56 -5.19 23.78
N GLU A 10 -9.32 -6.16 22.89
CA GLU A 10 -8.64 -5.94 21.61
C GLU A 10 -9.56 -5.18 20.63
N TRP A 11 -10.87 -5.46 20.66
CA TRP A 11 -11.87 -4.66 19.95
C TRP A 11 -11.94 -3.21 20.46
N GLY A 12 -11.78 -2.99 21.76
CA GLY A 12 -11.63 -1.65 22.33
C GLY A 12 -10.41 -0.92 21.77
N LEU A 13 -9.26 -1.59 21.69
CA LEU A 13 -8.05 -1.02 21.08
C LEU A 13 -8.24 -0.70 19.60
N VAL A 14 -8.93 -1.56 18.84
CA VAL A 14 -9.27 -1.30 17.44
C VAL A 14 -10.15 -0.05 17.31
N ALA A 15 -11.20 0.08 18.12
CA ALA A 15 -12.09 1.23 18.07
C ALA A 15 -11.34 2.55 18.37
N VAL A 16 -10.48 2.55 19.40
CA VAL A 16 -9.65 3.72 19.72
C VAL A 16 -8.63 4.01 18.61
N SER A 17 -8.03 2.98 18.01
CA SER A 17 -7.11 3.16 16.87
C SER A 17 -7.81 3.82 15.68
N VAL A 18 -9.03 3.39 15.35
CA VAL A 18 -9.84 4.00 14.30
C VAL A 18 -10.15 5.46 14.63
N ALA A 19 -10.54 5.76 15.87
CA ALA A 19 -10.78 7.14 16.31
C ALA A 19 -9.51 8.02 16.21
N LEU A 20 -8.35 7.48 16.57
CA LEU A 20 -7.07 8.17 16.40
C LEU A 20 -6.73 8.40 14.93
N VAL A 21 -7.04 7.47 14.04
CA VAL A 21 -6.88 7.67 12.58
C VAL A 21 -7.79 8.79 12.08
N PHE A 22 -9.04 8.89 12.55
CA PHE A 22 -9.90 10.04 12.23
C PHE A 22 -9.29 11.35 12.70
N ALA A 23 -8.81 11.42 13.94
CA ALA A 23 -8.14 12.61 14.46
C ALA A 23 -6.86 12.94 13.67
N GLN A 24 -6.06 11.93 13.32
CA GLN A 24 -4.87 12.09 12.51
C GLN A 24 -5.20 12.70 11.15
N VAL A 25 -6.19 12.14 10.44
CA VAL A 25 -6.62 12.65 9.13
C VAL A 25 -7.17 14.07 9.24
N TYR A 26 -7.87 14.40 10.33
CA TYR A 26 -8.30 15.77 10.59
C TYR A 26 -7.13 16.74 10.68
N LEU A 27 -6.14 16.40 11.50
CA LEU A 27 -4.97 17.26 11.69
C LEU A 27 -4.15 17.37 10.40
N ASP A 28 -3.97 16.27 9.66
CA ASP A 28 -3.29 16.26 8.35
C ASP A 28 -4.00 17.20 7.36
N LEU A 29 -5.33 17.16 7.32
CA LEU A 29 -6.10 18.02 6.42
C LEU A 29 -6.18 19.47 6.89
N SER A 30 -6.03 19.77 8.19
CA SER A 30 -6.03 21.15 8.70
C SER A 30 -4.75 21.92 8.35
N ILE A 31 -3.61 21.24 8.16
CA ILE A 31 -2.32 21.88 7.83
C ILE A 31 -2.41 22.84 6.62
N PRO A 32 -3.02 22.45 5.47
CA PRO A 32 -3.26 23.36 4.35
C PRO A 32 -4.04 24.64 4.67
N ASP A 33 -4.94 24.65 5.65
CA ASP A 33 -5.70 25.86 6.00
C ASP A 33 -4.80 26.87 6.71
N TYR A 34 -3.99 26.41 7.66
CA TYR A 34 -2.96 27.23 8.29
C TYR A 34 -1.96 27.77 7.26
N MET A 35 -1.55 26.95 6.30
CA MET A 35 -0.67 27.40 5.22
C MET A 35 -1.35 28.51 4.39
N SER A 36 -2.62 28.36 4.05
CA SER A 36 -3.39 29.40 3.35
C SER A 36 -3.52 30.69 4.16
N ALA A 37 -3.75 30.58 5.48
CA ALA A 37 -3.83 31.73 6.38
C ALA A 37 -2.50 32.48 6.45
N ILE A 38 -1.39 31.76 6.66
CA ILE A 38 -0.02 32.31 6.67
C ILE A 38 0.28 33.03 5.35
N THR A 39 -0.01 32.39 4.20
CA THR A 39 0.20 33.03 2.89
C THR A 39 -0.61 34.32 2.76
N THR A 40 -1.87 34.31 3.20
CA THR A 40 -2.73 35.50 3.14
C THR A 40 -2.15 36.63 3.98
N ILE A 41 -1.78 36.37 5.24
CA ILE A 41 -1.18 37.34 6.17
C ILE A 41 0.09 37.96 5.56
N ILE A 42 0.96 37.14 4.97
CA ILE A 42 2.20 37.62 4.34
C ILE A 42 1.88 38.54 3.14
N THR A 43 0.91 38.16 2.31
CA THR A 43 0.56 38.94 1.11
C THR A 43 -0.21 40.23 1.39
N THR A 44 -0.98 40.29 2.49
CA THR A 44 -1.78 41.47 2.87
C THR A 44 -1.04 42.43 3.81
N GLY A 45 0.25 42.19 4.09
CA GLY A 45 1.08 43.05 4.94
C GLY A 45 0.86 42.88 6.45
N GLY A 46 0.48 41.67 6.89
CA GLY A 46 0.31 41.35 8.30
C GLY A 46 1.62 41.30 9.08
N THR A 47 1.53 41.25 10.41
CA THR A 47 2.70 41.25 11.30
C THR A 47 3.32 39.87 11.43
N VAL A 48 4.61 39.82 11.83
CA VAL A 48 5.33 38.57 12.13
C VAL A 48 4.61 37.77 13.23
N GLU A 49 4.00 38.46 14.19
CA GLU A 49 3.27 37.84 15.30
C GLU A 49 2.07 37.02 14.81
N MET A 50 1.28 37.55 13.86
CA MET A 50 0.16 36.83 13.25
C MET A 50 0.62 35.58 12.48
N VAL A 51 1.76 35.67 11.78
CA VAL A 51 2.36 34.51 11.09
C VAL A 51 2.82 33.45 12.08
N LEU A 52 3.42 33.86 13.21
CA LEU A 52 3.87 32.95 14.25
C LEU A 52 2.70 32.24 14.94
N GLU A 53 1.59 32.93 15.19
CA GLU A 53 0.39 32.32 15.79
C GLU A 53 -0.18 31.19 14.91
N GLU A 54 -0.40 31.46 13.63
CA GLU A 54 -0.85 30.45 12.66
C GLU A 54 0.19 29.35 12.45
N GLY A 55 1.48 29.70 12.43
CA GLY A 55 2.59 28.75 12.31
C GLY A 55 2.69 27.79 13.49
N LEU A 56 2.44 28.27 14.71
CA LEU A 56 2.35 27.42 15.90
C LEU A 56 1.14 26.49 15.84
N GLY A 57 -0.01 26.94 15.35
CA GLY A 57 -1.18 26.11 15.09
C GLY A 57 -0.88 24.99 14.07
N MET A 58 -0.18 25.32 12.99
CA MET A 58 0.26 24.35 11.98
C MET A 58 1.22 23.30 12.58
N LEU A 59 2.19 23.72 13.37
CA LEU A 59 3.12 22.81 14.07
C LEU A 59 2.38 21.92 15.07
N ALA A 60 1.44 22.48 15.84
CA ALA A 60 0.62 21.71 16.76
C ALA A 60 -0.18 20.62 16.03
N CYS A 61 -0.73 20.93 14.85
CA CYS A 61 -1.40 19.93 14.01
C CYS A 61 -0.44 18.83 13.55
N ALA A 62 0.76 19.20 13.08
CA ALA A 62 1.76 18.23 12.63
C ALA A 62 2.21 17.29 13.76
N PHE A 63 2.53 17.84 14.95
CA PHE A 63 2.91 17.03 16.12
C PHE A 63 1.74 16.21 16.66
N GLY A 64 0.52 16.75 16.65
CA GLY A 64 -0.68 16.02 17.03
C GLY A 64 -0.96 14.84 16.09
N SER A 65 -0.80 15.04 14.78
CA SER A 65 -0.92 13.97 13.78
C SER A 65 0.13 12.88 14.00
N LEU A 66 1.39 13.30 14.24
CA LEU A 66 2.47 12.36 14.55
C LEU A 66 2.16 11.54 15.81
N ALA A 67 1.70 12.18 16.88
CA ALA A 67 1.35 11.50 18.13
C ALA A 67 0.19 10.51 17.92
N ALA A 68 -0.86 10.90 17.18
CA ALA A 68 -1.98 10.03 16.83
C ALA A 68 -1.52 8.84 15.97
N SER A 69 -0.63 9.07 15.01
CA SER A 69 -0.05 8.03 14.15
C SER A 69 0.77 7.02 14.96
N VAL A 70 1.63 7.49 15.87
CA VAL A 70 2.46 6.64 16.73
C VAL A 70 1.58 5.83 17.68
N ALA A 71 0.59 6.47 18.32
CA ALA A 71 -0.35 5.79 19.21
C ALA A 71 -1.13 4.70 18.45
N THR A 72 -1.65 5.01 17.26
CA THR A 72 -2.32 4.03 16.38
C THR A 72 -1.38 2.87 16.04
N GLY A 73 -0.12 3.15 15.67
CA GLY A 73 0.86 2.12 15.36
C GLY A 73 1.14 1.17 16.54
N LEU A 74 1.30 1.72 17.75
CA LEU A 74 1.50 0.92 18.97
C LEU A 74 0.28 0.04 19.29
N MET A 75 -0.94 0.58 19.14
CA MET A 75 -2.17 -0.16 19.38
C MET A 75 -2.40 -1.25 18.34
N ALA A 76 -2.19 -0.93 17.06
CA ALA A 76 -2.28 -1.88 15.95
C ALA A 76 -1.27 -3.03 16.11
N ALA A 77 -0.03 -2.72 16.49
CA ALA A 77 0.99 -3.73 16.77
C ALA A 77 0.59 -4.66 17.92
N ARG A 78 0.04 -4.11 19.01
CA ARG A 78 -0.45 -4.92 20.15
C ARG A 78 -1.62 -5.83 19.77
N VAL A 79 -2.61 -5.31 19.04
CA VAL A 79 -3.76 -6.08 18.56
C VAL A 79 -3.29 -7.21 17.65
N ALA A 80 -2.44 -6.91 16.67
CA ALA A 80 -1.91 -7.88 15.73
C ALA A 80 -1.08 -8.97 16.43
N ALA A 81 -0.18 -8.61 17.34
CA ALA A 81 0.66 -9.55 18.07
C ALA A 81 -0.14 -10.44 19.03
N SER A 82 -1.16 -9.89 19.70
CA SER A 82 -2.03 -10.67 20.59
C SER A 82 -2.86 -11.70 19.80
N LEU A 83 -3.43 -11.27 18.66
CA LEU A 83 -4.14 -12.16 17.76
C LEU A 83 -3.22 -13.26 17.22
N SER A 84 -2.03 -12.91 16.74
CA SER A 84 -1.10 -13.86 16.14
C SER A 84 -0.57 -14.87 17.17
N ARG A 85 -0.32 -14.45 18.42
CA ARG A 85 0.00 -15.35 19.53
C ARG A 85 -1.10 -16.40 19.73
N ARG A 86 -2.36 -15.97 19.78
CA ARG A 86 -3.51 -16.87 19.99
C ARG A 86 -3.70 -17.82 18.82
N LEU A 87 -3.57 -17.33 17.59
CA LEU A 87 -3.62 -18.18 16.40
C LEU A 87 -2.50 -19.22 16.40
N ARG A 88 -1.27 -18.85 16.80
CA ARG A 88 -0.15 -19.80 16.92
C ARG A 88 -0.43 -20.88 17.96
N GLU A 89 -0.97 -20.49 19.11
CA GLU A 89 -1.32 -21.43 20.18
C GLU A 89 -2.39 -22.43 19.70
N MET A 90 -3.49 -21.95 19.10
CA MET A 90 -4.55 -22.82 18.58
C MET A 90 -4.07 -23.73 17.45
N GLU A 91 -3.27 -23.23 16.51
CA GLU A 91 -2.69 -24.05 15.44
C GLU A 91 -1.72 -25.10 16.02
N PHE A 92 -0.89 -24.73 17.00
CA PHE A 92 0.06 -25.64 17.62
C PHE A 92 -0.64 -26.76 18.43
N GLU A 93 -1.68 -26.43 19.19
CA GLU A 93 -2.52 -27.43 19.88
C GLU A 93 -3.22 -28.34 18.86
N ARG A 94 -3.72 -27.77 17.76
CA ARG A 94 -4.39 -28.54 16.72
C ARG A 94 -3.46 -29.51 16.02
N VAL A 95 -2.26 -29.06 15.66
CA VAL A 95 -1.24 -29.90 15.01
C VAL A 95 -0.78 -31.04 15.93
N GLN A 96 -0.62 -30.78 17.24
CA GLN A 96 -0.30 -31.84 18.21
C GLN A 96 -1.42 -32.88 18.37
N SER A 97 -2.67 -32.50 18.09
CA SER A 97 -3.81 -33.43 18.17
C SER A 97 -3.94 -34.36 16.94
N PHE A 98 -3.11 -34.19 15.91
CA PHE A 98 -3.22 -34.99 14.68
C PHE A 98 -2.68 -36.40 14.86
N SER A 99 -3.39 -37.37 14.30
CA SER A 99 -2.86 -38.73 14.14
C SER A 99 -1.78 -38.76 13.04
N PRO A 100 -0.92 -39.78 13.00
CA PRO A 100 0.06 -39.96 11.93
C PRO A 100 -0.57 -39.89 10.53
N ASP A 101 -1.73 -40.54 10.33
CA ASP A 101 -2.48 -40.51 9.06
C ASP A 101 -2.95 -39.10 8.67
N GLN A 102 -3.26 -38.24 9.64
CA GLN A 102 -3.66 -36.85 9.40
C GLN A 102 -2.47 -35.96 9.05
N ILE A 103 -1.29 -36.25 9.61
CA ILE A 103 -0.05 -35.53 9.29
C ILE A 103 0.36 -35.82 7.84
N ASP A 104 0.20 -37.06 7.37
CA ASP A 104 0.47 -37.46 5.99
C ASP A 104 -0.47 -36.76 4.99
N GLY A 105 -1.72 -36.49 5.40
CA GLY A 105 -2.68 -35.74 4.59
C GLY A 105 -2.35 -34.25 4.39
N PHE A 106 -1.68 -33.61 5.36
CA PHE A 106 -1.32 -32.19 5.27
C PHE A 106 0.16 -31.94 4.92
N SER A 107 1.05 -32.93 5.02
CA SER A 107 2.51 -32.79 4.95
C SER A 107 3.09 -31.88 6.04
N THR A 108 4.12 -32.37 6.73
CA THR A 108 4.86 -31.62 7.75
C THR A 108 5.34 -30.25 7.25
N ALA A 109 5.78 -30.15 5.99
CA ALA A 109 6.25 -28.90 5.42
C ALA A 109 5.13 -27.84 5.28
N SER A 110 3.91 -28.25 4.92
CA SER A 110 2.78 -27.33 4.87
C SER A 110 2.35 -26.89 6.27
N LEU A 111 2.38 -27.79 7.25
CA LEU A 111 2.04 -27.48 8.64
C LEU A 111 3.02 -26.45 9.24
N ILE A 112 4.32 -26.57 8.94
CA ILE A 112 5.32 -25.59 9.33
C ILE A 112 5.00 -24.22 8.71
N THR A 113 4.71 -24.17 7.41
CA THR A 113 4.45 -22.92 6.69
C THR A 113 3.19 -22.22 7.21
N ARG A 114 2.12 -22.99 7.47
CA ARG A 114 0.87 -22.48 8.06
C ARG A 114 1.06 -21.94 9.48
N SER A 115 1.82 -22.66 10.31
CA SER A 115 2.08 -22.27 11.70
C SER A 115 3.04 -21.09 11.84
N THR A 116 3.73 -20.69 10.77
CA THR A 116 4.76 -19.64 10.80
C THR A 116 4.43 -18.48 9.86
N ASN A 117 4.57 -18.70 8.56
CA ASN A 117 4.41 -17.67 7.54
C ASN A 117 2.98 -17.15 7.47
N ASP A 118 1.98 -18.03 7.43
CA ASP A 118 0.59 -17.59 7.27
C ASP A 118 0.11 -16.76 8.46
N ILE A 119 0.47 -17.16 9.69
CA ILE A 119 0.14 -16.38 10.89
C ILE A 119 0.89 -15.04 10.91
N THR A 120 2.11 -14.99 10.42
CA THR A 120 2.87 -13.74 10.28
C THR A 120 2.23 -12.82 9.24
N GLN A 121 1.73 -13.37 8.13
CA GLN A 121 0.98 -12.59 7.14
C GLN A 121 -0.32 -12.04 7.71
N ILE A 122 -1.06 -12.83 8.50
CA ILE A 122 -2.25 -12.35 9.21
C ILE A 122 -1.89 -11.22 10.18
N GLN A 123 -0.80 -11.37 10.94
CA GLN A 123 -0.32 -10.33 11.85
C GLN A 123 -0.03 -9.03 11.10
N MET A 124 0.71 -9.10 10.00
CA MET A 124 1.03 -7.95 9.16
C MET A 124 -0.22 -7.33 8.55
N ALA A 125 -1.16 -8.15 8.06
CA ALA A 125 -2.42 -7.68 7.49
C ALA A 125 -3.27 -6.91 8.51
N VAL A 126 -3.34 -7.37 9.76
CA VAL A 126 -4.04 -6.64 10.83
C VAL A 126 -3.31 -5.35 11.21
N ALA A 127 -1.99 -5.40 11.38
CA ALA A 127 -1.18 -4.24 11.75
C ALA A 127 -1.22 -3.13 10.69
N MET A 128 -1.04 -3.49 9.41
CA MET A 128 -1.14 -2.55 8.28
C MET A 128 -2.58 -2.15 7.99
N GLY A 129 -3.53 -3.07 8.17
CA GLY A 129 -4.95 -2.81 7.96
C GLY A 129 -5.45 -1.64 8.79
N LEU A 130 -5.12 -1.63 10.09
CA LEU A 130 -5.46 -0.56 11.01
C LEU A 130 -4.80 0.79 10.67
N GLN A 131 -3.59 0.79 10.11
CA GLN A 131 -2.82 2.02 9.87
C GLN A 131 -3.05 2.63 8.49
N VAL A 132 -3.11 1.80 7.45
CA VAL A 132 -3.12 2.25 6.05
C VAL A 132 -4.47 2.01 5.41
N ILE A 133 -5.01 0.80 5.54
CA ILE A 133 -6.26 0.43 4.87
C ILE A 133 -7.45 1.21 5.44
N VAL A 134 -7.48 1.43 6.77
CA VAL A 134 -8.50 2.26 7.41
C VAL A 134 -8.31 3.76 7.10
N LYS A 135 -7.07 4.26 7.08
CA LYS A 135 -6.77 5.68 6.82
C LYS A 135 -7.18 6.12 5.42
N ALA A 136 -6.92 5.29 4.41
CA ALA A 136 -7.17 5.63 2.99
C ALA A 136 -8.61 6.09 2.68
N PRO A 137 -9.69 5.35 3.02
CA PRO A 137 -11.06 5.77 2.75
C PRO A 137 -11.47 6.99 3.59
N ILE A 138 -11.01 7.09 4.84
CA ILE A 138 -11.30 8.25 5.71
C ILE A 138 -10.72 9.52 5.08
N LEU A 139 -9.45 9.47 4.68
CA LEU A 139 -8.76 10.56 4.00
C LEU A 139 -9.46 10.95 2.70
N ALA A 140 -9.84 9.97 1.87
CA ALA A 140 -10.53 10.23 0.60
C ALA A 140 -11.88 10.95 0.81
N VAL A 141 -12.72 10.45 1.72
CA VAL A 141 -14.03 11.05 2.02
C VAL A 141 -13.86 12.49 2.52
N TRP A 142 -12.97 12.70 3.48
CA TRP A 142 -12.76 14.04 4.05
C TRP A 142 -12.11 15.02 3.08
N ALA A 143 -11.16 14.58 2.26
CA ALA A 143 -10.57 15.42 1.22
C ALA A 143 -11.64 15.89 0.21
N ILE A 144 -12.56 15.00 -0.20
CA ILE A 144 -13.67 15.36 -1.09
C ILE A 144 -14.59 16.38 -0.43
N LEU A 145 -15.00 16.15 0.82
CA LEU A 145 -15.85 17.08 1.58
C LEU A 145 -15.19 18.45 1.73
N LYS A 146 -13.88 18.49 1.97
CA LYS A 146 -13.14 19.74 2.14
C LYS A 146 -13.01 20.56 0.86
N ILE A 147 -12.89 19.89 -0.30
CA ILE A 147 -12.76 20.57 -1.59
C ILE A 147 -14.14 21.00 -2.12
N SER A 148 -15.21 20.24 -1.82
CA SER A 148 -16.57 20.56 -2.30
C SER A 148 -17.06 21.93 -1.84
N ASP A 149 -16.59 22.41 -0.68
CA ASP A 149 -17.02 23.70 -0.13
C ASP A 149 -16.30 24.92 -0.76
N LYS A 150 -15.24 24.72 -1.55
CA LYS A 150 -14.45 25.83 -2.11
C LYS A 150 -14.91 26.26 -3.51
N SER A 151 -14.92 25.36 -4.48
CA SER A 151 -15.46 25.62 -5.83
C SER A 151 -15.69 24.32 -6.60
N TRP A 152 -16.78 24.25 -7.37
CA TRP A 152 -17.08 23.10 -8.23
C TRP A 152 -15.95 22.81 -9.24
N GLN A 153 -15.28 23.85 -9.74
CA GLN A 153 -14.19 23.71 -10.70
C GLN A 153 -12.99 22.95 -10.11
N TRP A 154 -12.62 23.20 -8.85
CA TRP A 154 -11.54 22.48 -8.17
C TRP A 154 -11.92 21.03 -7.84
N SER A 155 -13.17 20.80 -7.40
CA SER A 155 -13.68 19.44 -7.19
C SER A 155 -13.69 18.62 -8.49
N ALA A 156 -14.15 19.21 -9.60
CA ALA A 156 -14.20 18.55 -10.90
C ALA A 156 -12.80 18.22 -11.44
N SER A 157 -11.85 19.15 -11.35
CA SER A 157 -10.45 18.92 -11.75
C SER A 157 -9.82 17.76 -10.95
N THR A 158 -10.03 17.75 -9.64
CA THR A 158 -9.54 16.67 -8.76
C THR A 158 -10.18 15.33 -9.11
N ALA A 159 -11.50 15.30 -9.35
CA ALA A 159 -12.22 14.08 -9.72
C ALA A 159 -11.72 13.50 -11.05
N VAL A 160 -11.46 14.34 -12.05
CA VAL A 160 -10.88 13.92 -13.35
C VAL A 160 -9.49 13.34 -13.15
N ALA A 161 -8.64 13.96 -12.34
CA ALA A 161 -7.30 13.43 -12.05
C ALA A 161 -7.34 12.08 -11.31
N VAL A 162 -8.24 11.92 -10.33
CA VAL A 162 -8.45 10.64 -9.64
C VAL A 162 -8.91 9.56 -10.62
N LEU A 163 -9.88 9.88 -11.49
CA LEU A 163 -10.37 8.96 -12.51
C LEU A 163 -9.25 8.55 -13.48
N ALA A 164 -8.47 9.51 -13.97
CA ALA A 164 -7.32 9.26 -14.83
C ALA A 164 -6.30 8.33 -14.16
N LEU A 165 -5.99 8.57 -12.89
CA LEU A 165 -5.08 7.74 -12.11
C LEU A 165 -5.62 6.32 -11.91
N MET A 166 -6.91 6.16 -11.62
CA MET A 166 -7.57 4.86 -11.54
C MET A 166 -7.49 4.08 -12.85
N VAL A 167 -7.71 4.74 -13.99
CA VAL A 167 -7.58 4.13 -15.32
C VAL A 167 -6.14 3.71 -15.59
N VAL A 168 -5.16 4.58 -15.34
CA VAL A 168 -3.73 4.26 -15.53
C VAL A 168 -3.33 3.05 -14.69
N ILE A 169 -3.67 3.04 -13.39
CA ILE A 169 -3.36 1.91 -12.51
C ILE A 169 -4.07 0.64 -13.01
N GLY A 170 -5.36 0.74 -13.35
CA GLY A 170 -6.14 -0.39 -13.83
C GLY A 170 -5.54 -1.03 -15.08
N VAL A 171 -5.14 -0.21 -16.05
CA VAL A 171 -4.49 -0.67 -17.29
C VAL A 171 -3.14 -1.33 -17.00
N VAL A 172 -2.27 -0.70 -16.21
CA VAL A 172 -0.96 -1.28 -15.85
C VAL A 172 -1.15 -2.62 -15.13
N MET A 173 -2.04 -2.67 -14.14
CA MET A 173 -2.32 -3.88 -13.37
C MET A 173 -2.90 -5.00 -14.22
N TYR A 174 -3.75 -4.68 -15.19
CA TYR A 174 -4.30 -5.66 -16.13
C TYR A 174 -3.20 -6.42 -16.88
N PHE A 175 -2.11 -5.74 -17.28
CA PHE A 175 -0.98 -6.37 -17.97
C PHE A 175 0.03 -7.04 -17.02
N VAL A 176 0.17 -6.53 -15.80
CA VAL A 176 1.24 -6.93 -14.86
C VAL A 176 0.83 -8.12 -13.99
N VAL A 177 -0.39 -8.13 -13.46
CA VAL A 177 -0.92 -9.21 -12.61
C VAL A 177 -0.79 -10.61 -13.25
N PRO A 178 -1.18 -10.85 -14.52
CA PRO A 178 -1.04 -12.18 -15.10
C PRO A 178 0.43 -12.62 -15.22
N ARG A 179 1.35 -11.69 -15.48
CA ARG A 179 2.80 -12.01 -15.55
C ARG A 179 3.37 -12.35 -14.19
N PHE A 180 3.01 -11.62 -13.13
CA PHE A 180 3.40 -11.97 -11.76
C PHE A 180 2.90 -13.35 -11.34
N ARG A 181 1.66 -13.71 -11.72
CA ARG A 181 1.12 -15.06 -11.46
C ARG A 181 1.94 -16.15 -12.16
N ARG A 182 2.48 -15.88 -13.36
CA ARG A 182 3.28 -16.85 -14.12
C ARG A 182 4.70 -17.06 -13.56
N ILE A 183 5.25 -16.08 -12.83
CA ILE A 183 6.62 -16.17 -12.27
C ILE A 183 6.79 -17.42 -11.40
N GLN A 184 5.78 -17.78 -10.61
CA GLN A 184 5.83 -18.97 -9.74
C GLN A 184 6.10 -20.23 -10.56
N TRP A 185 5.30 -20.47 -11.60
CA TRP A 185 5.43 -21.64 -12.48
C TRP A 185 6.75 -21.64 -13.25
N LEU A 186 7.20 -20.48 -13.74
CA LEU A 186 8.48 -20.34 -14.44
C LEU A 186 9.67 -20.63 -13.52
N THR A 187 9.60 -20.17 -12.27
CA THR A 187 10.61 -20.45 -11.23
C THR A 187 10.67 -21.94 -10.91
N ASP A 188 9.50 -22.58 -10.76
CA ASP A 188 9.41 -24.03 -10.54
C ASP A 188 10.01 -24.83 -11.71
N ASN A 189 9.78 -24.37 -12.95
CA ASN A 189 10.35 -25.00 -14.14
C ASN A 189 11.88 -24.91 -14.18
N VAL A 190 12.45 -23.73 -13.91
CA VAL A 190 13.91 -23.55 -13.79
C VAL A 190 14.47 -24.47 -12.69
N ASN A 191 13.86 -24.46 -11.50
CA ASN A 191 14.27 -25.32 -10.39
C ASN A 191 14.23 -26.82 -10.74
N ARG A 192 13.21 -27.25 -11.49
CA ARG A 192 13.09 -28.63 -11.96
C ARG A 192 14.23 -29.01 -12.90
N VAL A 193 14.51 -28.18 -13.91
CA VAL A 193 15.61 -28.43 -14.86
C VAL A 193 16.96 -28.47 -14.14
N THR A 194 17.21 -27.55 -13.20
CA THR A 194 18.41 -27.57 -12.37
C THR A 194 18.52 -28.85 -11.54
N ARG A 195 17.43 -29.28 -10.90
CA ARG A 195 17.43 -30.51 -10.07
C ARG A 195 17.69 -31.77 -10.89
N GLU A 196 17.08 -31.87 -12.07
CA GLU A 196 17.33 -32.96 -13.02
C GLU A 196 18.82 -33.02 -13.41
N ASN A 197 19.42 -31.87 -13.72
CA ASN A 197 20.84 -31.78 -14.09
C ASN A 197 21.75 -32.18 -12.91
N LEU A 198 21.50 -31.67 -11.70
CA LEU A 198 22.30 -31.98 -10.51
C LEU A 198 22.21 -33.47 -10.11
N THR A 199 21.00 -34.03 -10.12
CA THR A 199 20.77 -35.44 -9.72
C THR A 199 21.30 -36.39 -10.80
N GLY A 200 21.15 -36.00 -12.07
CA GLY A 200 21.57 -36.75 -13.24
C GLY A 200 22.99 -36.45 -13.74
N ILE A 201 23.80 -35.67 -13.01
CA ILE A 201 25.08 -35.12 -13.51
C ILE A 201 26.02 -36.20 -14.07
N ARG A 202 26.03 -37.39 -13.45
CA ARG A 202 26.83 -38.54 -13.91
C ARG A 202 26.33 -39.09 -15.25
N VAL A 203 25.01 -39.12 -15.45
CA VAL A 203 24.38 -39.54 -16.71
C VAL A 203 24.65 -38.50 -17.80
N VAL A 204 24.48 -37.21 -17.48
CA VAL A 204 24.75 -36.12 -18.43
C VAL A 204 26.18 -36.21 -18.97
N ARG A 205 27.18 -36.37 -18.09
CA ARG A 205 28.59 -36.54 -18.47
C ARG A 205 28.87 -37.85 -19.19
N ALA A 206 28.26 -38.96 -18.77
CA ALA A 206 28.46 -40.26 -19.43
C ALA A 206 27.98 -40.27 -20.89
N TYR A 207 27.02 -39.41 -21.24
CA TYR A 207 26.49 -39.25 -22.60
C TYR A 207 27.00 -38.00 -23.32
N ASN A 208 27.98 -37.24 -22.77
CA ASN A 208 28.44 -35.94 -23.29
C ASN A 208 27.27 -35.00 -23.65
N ALA A 209 26.24 -34.97 -22.81
CA ALA A 209 24.99 -34.27 -23.05
C ALA A 209 24.93 -32.88 -22.36
N GLU A 210 26.07 -32.32 -21.95
CA GLU A 210 26.15 -31.04 -21.24
C GLU A 210 25.52 -29.90 -22.05
N GLU A 211 25.91 -29.76 -23.31
CA GLU A 211 25.41 -28.71 -24.20
C GLU A 211 23.89 -28.82 -24.43
N TYR A 212 23.36 -30.05 -24.45
CA TYR A 212 21.91 -30.28 -24.52
C TYR A 212 21.20 -29.79 -23.24
N GLN A 213 21.75 -30.09 -22.06
CA GLN A 213 21.17 -29.64 -20.80
C GLN A 213 21.33 -28.13 -20.58
N GLU A 214 22.42 -27.54 -21.06
CA GLU A 214 22.64 -26.09 -21.06
C GLU A 214 21.57 -25.39 -21.88
N ARG A 215 21.34 -25.80 -23.14
CA ARG A 215 20.24 -25.27 -23.96
C ARG A 215 18.86 -25.42 -23.31
N LYS A 216 18.62 -26.55 -22.64
CA LYS A 216 17.36 -26.80 -21.91
C LYS A 216 17.19 -25.84 -20.73
N PHE A 217 18.26 -25.58 -19.99
CA PHE A 217 18.27 -24.61 -18.89
C PHE A 217 18.09 -23.19 -19.41
N ASP A 218 18.82 -22.81 -20.45
CA ASP A 218 18.73 -21.48 -21.08
C ASP A 218 17.32 -21.17 -21.57
N ALA A 219 16.63 -22.14 -22.19
CA ALA A 219 15.26 -21.96 -22.61
C ALA A 219 14.33 -21.63 -21.42
N ALA A 220 14.43 -22.37 -20.32
CA ALA A 220 13.63 -22.12 -19.12
C ALA A 220 14.00 -20.78 -18.45
N ASN A 221 15.29 -20.46 -18.40
CA ASN A 221 15.79 -19.23 -17.80
C ASN A 221 15.41 -17.98 -18.63
N ASN A 222 15.46 -18.07 -19.96
CA ASN A 222 15.05 -17.00 -20.87
C ASN A 222 13.54 -16.74 -20.77
N GLU A 223 12.72 -17.79 -20.67
CA GLU A 223 11.26 -17.62 -20.48
C GLU A 223 10.95 -16.89 -19.16
N LEU A 224 11.63 -17.26 -18.06
CA LEU A 224 11.53 -16.58 -16.77
C LEU A 224 12.00 -15.11 -16.87
N THR A 225 13.11 -14.88 -17.57
CA THR A 225 13.72 -13.55 -17.74
C THR A 225 12.82 -12.63 -18.56
N ASP A 226 12.30 -13.10 -19.70
CA ASP A 226 11.43 -12.32 -20.58
C ASP A 226 10.10 -11.95 -19.91
N ASN A 227 9.53 -12.88 -19.14
CA ASN A 227 8.32 -12.60 -18.36
C ASN A 227 8.59 -11.53 -17.29
N ASN A 228 9.72 -11.64 -16.57
CA ASN A 228 10.14 -10.66 -15.58
C ASN A 228 10.42 -9.28 -16.20
N LEU A 229 11.17 -9.21 -17.31
CA LEU A 229 11.46 -7.97 -18.01
C LEU A 229 10.17 -7.31 -18.49
N SER A 230 9.24 -8.09 -19.04
CA SER A 230 7.94 -7.57 -19.50
C SER A 230 7.10 -7.02 -18.34
N ALA A 231 7.05 -7.72 -17.20
CA ALA A 231 6.35 -7.24 -16.01
C ALA A 231 6.98 -5.96 -15.44
N ASN A 232 8.31 -5.94 -15.30
CA ASN A 232 9.04 -4.79 -14.75
C ASN A 232 8.99 -3.58 -15.69
N ARG A 233 9.07 -3.77 -17.02
CA ARG A 233 8.90 -2.68 -17.99
C ARG A 233 7.51 -2.05 -17.88
N ALA A 234 6.45 -2.87 -17.82
CA ALA A 234 5.10 -2.34 -17.59
C ALA A 234 4.99 -1.58 -16.26
N MET A 235 5.64 -2.08 -15.20
CA MET A 235 5.63 -1.42 -13.89
C MET A 235 6.47 -0.13 -13.86
N SER A 236 7.51 -0.03 -14.68
CA SER A 236 8.33 1.17 -14.79
C SER A 236 7.55 2.39 -15.29
N VAL A 237 6.43 2.18 -15.99
CA VAL A 237 5.52 3.25 -16.43
C VAL A 237 4.65 3.79 -15.29
N MET A 238 4.44 3.02 -14.22
CA MET A 238 3.53 3.39 -13.12
C MET A 238 3.93 4.70 -12.44
N MET A 239 5.21 4.82 -12.05
CA MET A 239 5.72 6.00 -11.35
C MET A 239 5.69 7.26 -12.23
N PRO A 240 6.25 7.27 -13.47
CA PRO A 240 6.11 8.40 -14.38
C PRO A 240 4.66 8.80 -14.61
N ALA A 241 3.76 7.84 -14.85
CA ALA A 241 2.35 8.15 -15.10
C ALA A 241 1.67 8.77 -13.88
N MET A 242 1.92 8.27 -12.67
CA MET A 242 1.44 8.90 -11.44
C MET A 242 1.94 10.33 -11.30
N THR A 243 3.25 10.56 -11.48
CA THR A 243 3.84 11.90 -11.39
C THR A 243 3.27 12.82 -12.47
N SER A 244 3.10 12.36 -13.71
CA SER A 244 2.50 13.15 -14.79
C SER A 244 1.06 13.55 -14.47
N VAL A 245 0.22 12.63 -13.98
CA VAL A 245 -1.16 12.96 -13.59
C VAL A 245 -1.18 13.98 -12.45
N MET A 246 -0.30 13.84 -11.45
CA MET A 246 -0.19 14.80 -10.36
C MET A 246 0.30 16.18 -10.85
N SER A 247 1.31 16.23 -11.72
CA SER A 247 1.79 17.48 -12.30
C SER A 247 0.74 18.17 -13.16
N LEU A 248 -0.01 17.41 -13.95
CA LEU A 248 -1.13 17.93 -14.75
C LEU A 248 -2.28 18.43 -13.87
N LEU A 249 -2.58 17.74 -12.77
CA LEU A 249 -3.55 18.22 -11.77
C LEU A 249 -3.10 19.56 -11.18
N SER A 250 -1.85 19.65 -10.71
CA SER A 250 -1.31 20.90 -10.18
C SER A 250 -1.37 22.04 -11.20
N LEU A 251 -1.00 21.77 -12.46
CA LEU A 251 -1.12 22.75 -13.55
C LEU A 251 -2.57 23.19 -13.78
N SER A 252 -3.50 22.23 -13.78
CA SER A 252 -4.93 22.49 -13.94
C SER A 252 -5.47 23.35 -12.79
N VAL A 253 -5.07 23.07 -11.55
CA VAL A 253 -5.43 23.86 -10.38
C VAL A 253 -4.88 25.29 -10.49
N TYR A 254 -3.63 25.48 -10.91
CA TYR A 254 -3.07 26.82 -11.13
C TYR A 254 -3.81 27.59 -12.24
N TRP A 255 -4.11 26.93 -13.36
CA TRP A 255 -4.83 27.56 -14.47
C TRP A 255 -6.25 27.98 -14.07
N ILE A 256 -6.98 27.07 -13.41
CA ILE A 256 -8.33 27.36 -12.88
C ILE A 256 -8.24 28.49 -11.84
N GLY A 257 -7.25 28.44 -10.94
CA GLY A 257 -7.03 29.49 -9.94
C GLY A 257 -6.77 30.85 -10.59
N ALA A 258 -5.89 30.92 -11.58
CA ALA A 258 -5.61 32.16 -12.31
C ALA A 258 -6.85 32.72 -13.01
N TYR A 259 -7.63 31.86 -13.68
CA TYR A 259 -8.88 32.25 -14.33
C TYR A 259 -9.93 32.77 -13.33
N LEU A 260 -10.09 32.09 -12.18
CA LEU A 260 -11.01 32.51 -11.13
C LEU A 260 -10.60 33.86 -10.54
N ILE A 261 -9.30 34.07 -10.28
CA ILE A 261 -8.77 35.36 -9.78
C ILE A 261 -8.96 36.47 -10.81
N SER A 262 -8.67 36.22 -12.10
CA SER A 262 -8.88 37.23 -13.15
C SER A 262 -10.35 37.58 -13.31
N SER A 263 -11.26 36.60 -13.21
CA SER A 263 -12.71 36.84 -13.28
C SER A 263 -13.26 37.57 -12.06
N ALA A 264 -12.63 37.42 -10.88
CA ALA A 264 -13.00 38.12 -9.66
C ALA A 264 -12.38 39.53 -9.54
N GLY A 265 -11.28 39.76 -10.25
CA GLY A 265 -10.54 41.03 -10.29
C GLY A 265 -11.09 42.06 -11.28
N ASP A 266 -12.21 41.78 -11.96
CA ASP A 266 -12.84 42.67 -12.94
C ASP A 266 -14.11 43.33 -12.37
N PRO A 267 -14.01 44.46 -11.64
CA PRO A 267 -15.17 45.28 -11.37
C PRO A 267 -15.49 46.09 -12.65
N ALA A 268 -16.36 45.50 -13.49
CA ALA A 268 -16.95 46.06 -14.71
C ALA A 268 -16.23 45.80 -16.05
N SER A 269 -16.69 44.75 -16.75
CA SER A 269 -17.29 44.88 -18.09
C SER A 269 -18.28 43.76 -18.35
#